data_AF-A0A316GNW7-F1
#
_entry.id   AF-A0A316GNW7-F1
#
_cell.length_a   1.000
_cell.length_b   1.000
_cell.length_c   1.000
_cell.angle_alpha   90.00
_cell.angle_beta   90.00
_cell.angle_gamma   90.00
#
_symmetry.space_group_name_H-M   'P 1'
#
loop_
_entity.id
_entity.type
_entity.pdbx_description
1 polymer ?
#
loop_
_entity_poly.entity_id
_entity_poly.type
_entity_poly.pdbx_seq_one_letter_code
_entity_poly.pdbx_strand_id
1 'polypeptide(L)'
;MMRNYAPQAGAGHAMARLCNFQSAPDAGKALAGRCAEAQERLWAMPDDDRIALLADSRALHADLFAGLAPPDWPDAPGTWRGTPGSSIVAAPRAVFLARRLPGLRHRDLCLPPEAVPAAMAALAADLHSLWRDRPGLTDPWRAASFTAMAGATARFFAIHPYMDGNGHIWRLTLPALARRLGLGAHPGWTLHRRPYGPEFSLALQWYKDHPTILGDQLRRWFRPEP
;
A
#
# COMPACT_ATOMS: atom_id res chain seq x y z
N MET A 1 -28.04 -2.72 -21.83
CA MET A 1 -28.49 -3.15 -20.48
C MET A 1 -27.26 -3.42 -19.61
N MET A 2 -26.84 -2.44 -18.82
CA MET A 2 -25.78 -2.64 -17.81
C MET A 2 -26.38 -3.38 -16.62
N ARG A 3 -25.93 -4.60 -16.34
CA ARG A 3 -26.30 -5.31 -15.12
C ARG A 3 -25.57 -4.64 -13.96
N ASN A 4 -26.32 -4.02 -13.06
CA ASN A 4 -25.87 -3.57 -11.75
C ASN A 4 -25.32 -4.78 -10.97
N TYR A 5 -24.01 -4.97 -10.96
CA TYR A 5 -23.35 -5.92 -10.09
C TYR A 5 -23.16 -5.24 -8.73
N ALA A 6 -24.18 -5.29 -7.87
CA ALA A 6 -24.00 -5.00 -6.46
C ALA A 6 -23.35 -6.25 -5.83
N PRO A 7 -22.07 -6.23 -5.43
CA PRO A 7 -21.46 -7.40 -4.85
C PRO A 7 -22.14 -7.67 -3.50
N GLN A 8 -22.77 -8.84 -3.36
CA GLN A 8 -23.37 -9.29 -2.11
C GLN A 8 -22.34 -9.18 -0.98
N ALA A 9 -22.74 -8.63 0.16
CA ALA A 9 -21.86 -8.31 1.28
C ALA A 9 -21.01 -9.50 1.80
N GLY A 10 -21.38 -10.75 1.49
CA GLY A 10 -20.63 -11.97 1.83
C GLY A 10 -19.46 -12.30 0.90
N ALA A 11 -19.52 -11.96 -0.39
CA ALA A 11 -18.51 -12.38 -1.38
C ALA A 11 -17.11 -11.78 -1.09
N GLY A 12 -17.06 -10.53 -0.64
CA GLY A 12 -15.78 -9.87 -0.28
C GLY A 12 -15.13 -10.42 0.99
N HIS A 13 -15.91 -10.97 1.93
CA HIS A 13 -15.38 -11.60 3.16
C HIS A 13 -14.80 -12.99 2.87
N ALA A 14 -15.50 -13.78 2.04
CA ALA A 14 -15.01 -15.09 1.61
C ALA A 14 -13.72 -14.94 0.79
N MET A 15 -13.69 -14.05 -0.21
CA MET A 15 -12.49 -13.84 -1.03
C MET A 15 -11.30 -13.25 -0.27
N ALA A 16 -11.54 -12.36 0.70
CA ALA A 16 -10.49 -11.84 1.56
C ALA A 16 -9.80 -12.91 2.42
N ARG A 17 -10.51 -14.00 2.74
CA ARG A 17 -9.93 -15.17 3.44
C ARG A 17 -9.26 -16.16 2.50
N LEU A 18 -9.75 -16.26 1.26
CA LEU A 18 -9.25 -17.21 0.26
C LEU A 18 -7.85 -16.84 -0.27
N CYS A 19 -7.46 -15.57 -0.19
CA CYS A 19 -6.10 -15.14 -0.54
C CYS A 19 -5.49 -14.31 0.55
N ASN A 20 -4.94 -15.05 1.50
CA ASN A 20 -4.07 -14.57 2.53
C ASN A 20 -2.72 -15.26 2.33
N PHE A 21 -1.77 -14.59 1.68
CA PHE A 21 -0.43 -15.16 1.46
C PHE A 21 0.28 -15.44 2.80
N GLN A 22 -0.11 -14.72 3.85
CA GLN A 22 0.47 -14.82 5.17
C GLN A 22 -0.06 -16.02 5.98
N SER A 23 -1.07 -16.75 5.49
CA SER A 23 -1.50 -18.01 6.13
C SER A 23 -0.71 -19.23 5.68
N ALA A 24 0.17 -19.11 4.68
CA ALA A 24 1.06 -20.20 4.30
C ALA A 24 2.04 -20.55 5.46
N PRO A 25 2.44 -21.82 5.59
CA PRO A 25 3.45 -22.23 6.58
C PRO A 25 4.72 -21.38 6.44
N ASP A 26 5.31 -20.98 7.57
CA ASP A 26 6.53 -20.16 7.66
C ASP A 26 6.51 -18.80 6.95
N ALA A 27 5.35 -18.36 6.42
CA ALA A 27 5.22 -17.10 5.70
C ALA A 27 5.70 -15.90 6.52
N GLY A 28 5.47 -15.90 7.84
CA GLY A 28 5.95 -14.83 8.73
C GLY A 28 7.47 -14.67 8.72
N LYS A 29 8.22 -15.78 8.83
CA LYS A 29 9.69 -15.77 8.81
C LYS A 29 10.21 -15.42 7.42
N ALA A 30 9.65 -16.04 6.39
CA ALA A 30 10.02 -15.79 5.00
C ALA A 30 9.81 -14.32 4.61
N LEU A 31 8.65 -13.74 4.92
CA LEU A 31 8.34 -12.36 4.60
C LEU A 31 9.19 -11.36 5.40
N ALA A 32 9.55 -11.67 6.64
CA ALA A 32 10.47 -10.82 7.40
C ALA A 32 11.84 -10.72 6.72
N GLY A 33 12.43 -11.85 6.31
CA GLY A 33 13.69 -11.88 5.58
C GLY A 33 13.61 -11.17 4.22
N ARG A 34 12.61 -11.53 3.40
CA ARG A 34 12.39 -10.93 2.08
C ARG A 34 12.15 -9.42 2.15
N CYS A 35 11.46 -8.93 3.18
CA CYS A 35 11.29 -7.48 3.38
C CYS A 35 12.61 -6.78 3.70
N ALA A 36 13.48 -7.38 4.50
CA ALA A 36 14.80 -6.83 4.81
C ALA A 36 15.68 -6.78 3.55
N GLU A 37 15.77 -7.89 2.81
CA GLU A 37 16.50 -7.97 1.54
C GLU A 37 15.96 -6.96 0.51
N ALA A 38 14.65 -6.85 0.39
CA ALA A 38 14.03 -5.88 -0.51
C ALA A 38 14.36 -4.44 -0.13
N GLN A 39 14.42 -4.13 1.16
CA GLN A 39 14.79 -2.80 1.64
C GLN A 39 16.26 -2.48 1.33
N GLU A 40 17.17 -3.40 1.62
CA GLU A 40 18.60 -3.25 1.28
C GLU A 40 18.79 -3.03 -0.22
N ARG A 41 18.13 -3.85 -1.04
CA ARG A 41 18.14 -3.70 -2.50
C ARG A 41 17.63 -2.32 -2.94
N LEU A 42 16.50 -1.86 -2.41
CA LEU A 42 15.95 -0.54 -2.72
C LEU A 42 16.96 0.56 -2.36
N TRP A 43 17.66 0.45 -1.24
CA TRP A 43 18.66 1.45 -0.84
C TRP A 43 19.93 1.45 -1.67
N ALA A 44 20.32 0.29 -2.21
CA ALA A 44 21.46 0.18 -3.11
C ALA A 44 21.16 0.65 -4.55
N MET A 45 19.88 0.72 -4.95
CA MET A 45 19.48 1.14 -6.30
C MET A 45 19.73 2.63 -6.56
N PRO A 46 20.07 3.00 -7.81
CA PRO A 46 19.98 4.38 -8.29
C PRO A 46 18.58 4.97 -8.07
N ASP A 47 18.50 6.29 -7.91
CA ASP A 47 17.23 6.97 -7.58
C ASP A 47 16.14 6.74 -8.65
N ASP A 48 16.50 6.72 -9.94
CA ASP A 48 15.56 6.52 -11.05
C ASP A 48 15.01 5.09 -11.09
N ASP A 49 15.87 4.09 -10.90
CA ASP A 49 15.45 2.67 -10.81
C ASP A 49 14.59 2.42 -9.58
N ARG A 50 14.95 3.06 -8.45
CA ARG A 50 14.19 2.96 -7.21
C ARG A 50 12.78 3.49 -7.38
N ILE A 51 12.60 4.68 -7.95
CA ILE A 51 11.25 5.22 -8.17
C ILE A 51 10.48 4.41 -9.20
N ALA A 52 11.12 3.93 -10.27
CA ALA A 52 10.46 3.06 -11.25
C ALA A 52 9.91 1.79 -10.60
N LEU A 53 10.70 1.13 -9.75
CA LEU A 53 10.27 -0.09 -9.03
C LEU A 53 9.19 0.20 -7.98
N LEU A 54 9.22 1.36 -7.32
CA LEU A 54 8.21 1.70 -6.31
C LEU A 54 6.89 2.16 -6.92
N ALA A 55 6.94 2.86 -8.06
CA ALA A 55 5.78 3.30 -8.82
C ALA A 55 5.09 2.12 -9.51
N ASP A 56 5.86 1.16 -10.01
CA ASP A 56 5.39 -0.15 -10.48
C ASP A 56 5.90 -1.29 -9.60
N SER A 57 5.25 -1.46 -8.45
CA SER A 57 5.64 -2.42 -7.41
C SER A 57 5.37 -3.89 -7.74
N ARG A 58 5.01 -4.24 -8.98
CA ARG A 58 4.64 -5.61 -9.37
C ARG A 58 5.79 -6.58 -9.21
N ALA A 59 6.98 -6.24 -9.71
CA ALA A 59 8.17 -7.08 -9.55
C ALA A 59 8.53 -7.24 -8.06
N LEU A 60 8.50 -6.16 -7.29
CA LEU A 60 8.72 -6.19 -5.84
C LEU A 60 7.71 -7.09 -5.12
N HIS A 61 6.44 -7.02 -5.49
CA HIS A 61 5.40 -7.86 -4.93
C HIS A 61 5.57 -9.34 -5.32
N ALA A 62 5.95 -9.63 -6.56
CA ALA A 62 6.25 -10.99 -7.00
C ALA A 62 7.37 -11.59 -6.13
N ASP A 63 8.47 -10.86 -5.94
CA ASP A 63 9.62 -11.30 -5.15
C ASP A 63 9.22 -11.59 -3.69
N LEU A 64 8.50 -10.67 -3.05
CA LEU A 64 8.09 -10.83 -1.65
C LEU A 64 7.19 -12.04 -1.43
N PHE A 65 6.27 -12.31 -2.36
CA PHE A 65 5.22 -13.32 -2.19
C PHE A 65 5.44 -14.58 -3.02
N ALA A 66 6.62 -14.74 -3.63
CA ALA A 66 7.00 -15.92 -4.40
C ALA A 66 6.78 -17.21 -3.58
N GLY A 67 6.01 -18.14 -4.14
CA GLY A 67 5.67 -19.42 -3.49
C GLY A 67 4.72 -19.34 -2.30
N LEU A 68 4.13 -18.17 -2.01
CA LEU A 68 3.14 -18.00 -0.93
C LEU A 68 1.70 -17.87 -1.46
N ALA A 69 1.52 -17.87 -2.78
CA ALA A 69 0.21 -17.83 -3.40
C ALA A 69 -0.59 -19.13 -3.16
N PRO A 70 -1.89 -19.05 -2.90
CA PRO A 70 -2.75 -20.23 -2.92
C PRO A 70 -2.74 -20.89 -4.31
N PRO A 71 -2.93 -22.22 -4.39
CA PRO A 71 -2.96 -22.94 -5.67
C PRO A 71 -3.99 -22.40 -6.67
N ASP A 72 -5.11 -21.85 -6.19
CA ASP A 72 -6.16 -21.33 -7.05
C ASP A 72 -5.71 -20.07 -7.80
N TRP A 73 -4.80 -19.26 -7.24
CA TRP A 73 -4.37 -17.98 -7.80
C TRP A 73 -2.83 -17.93 -7.95
N PRO A 74 -2.24 -18.81 -8.78
CA PRO A 74 -0.80 -18.99 -8.87
C PRO A 74 -0.07 -17.76 -9.43
N ASP A 75 -0.76 -16.93 -10.22
CA ASP A 75 -0.27 -15.70 -10.83
C ASP A 75 -0.55 -14.44 -9.99
N ALA A 76 -1.16 -14.57 -8.80
CA ALA A 76 -1.51 -13.40 -7.97
C ALA A 76 -0.30 -12.59 -7.46
N PRO A 77 0.85 -13.19 -7.09
CA PRO A 77 2.05 -12.42 -6.75
C PRO A 77 2.54 -11.58 -7.93
N GLY A 78 2.55 -10.26 -7.75
CA GLY A 78 3.00 -9.33 -8.78
C GLY A 78 1.94 -8.95 -9.80
N THR A 79 0.70 -9.41 -9.62
CA THR A 79 -0.41 -9.07 -10.50
C THR A 79 -1.38 -8.15 -9.78
N TRP A 80 -1.79 -7.08 -10.44
CA TRP A 80 -2.87 -6.24 -9.93
C TRP A 80 -4.21 -6.93 -10.19
N ARG A 81 -5.15 -6.74 -9.26
CA ARG A 81 -6.55 -7.04 -9.52
C ARG A 81 -6.99 -6.24 -10.75
N GLY A 82 -7.86 -6.81 -11.57
CA GLY A 82 -8.28 -6.17 -12.82
C GLY A 82 -7.36 -6.35 -14.01
N THR A 83 -6.17 -6.96 -13.85
CA THR A 83 -5.30 -7.26 -15.00
C THR A 83 -5.98 -8.28 -15.92
N PRO A 84 -6.22 -7.96 -17.20
CA PRO A 84 -6.82 -8.90 -18.15
C PRO A 84 -6.03 -10.21 -18.25
N GLY A 85 -6.75 -11.34 -18.30
CA GLY A 85 -6.14 -12.67 -18.41
C GLY A 85 -5.57 -13.26 -17.11
N SER A 86 -5.61 -12.52 -15.99
CA SER A 86 -5.16 -13.02 -14.69
C SER A 86 -6.26 -13.76 -13.91
N SER A 87 -5.87 -14.62 -12.96
CA SER A 87 -6.83 -15.29 -12.05
C SER A 87 -7.60 -14.32 -11.15
N ILE A 88 -7.10 -13.09 -10.98
CA ILE A 88 -7.67 -12.05 -10.11
C ILE A 88 -8.29 -10.88 -10.88
N VAL A 89 -8.58 -11.06 -12.18
CA VAL A 89 -9.15 -10.03 -13.06
C VAL A 89 -10.47 -9.44 -12.53
N ALA A 90 -11.33 -10.26 -11.93
CA ALA A 90 -12.63 -9.83 -11.43
C ALA A 90 -12.70 -9.85 -9.89
N ALA A 91 -11.56 -9.95 -9.20
CA ALA A 91 -11.54 -10.18 -7.76
C ALA A 91 -11.90 -8.92 -6.96
N PRO A 92 -13.08 -8.87 -6.28
CA PRO A 92 -13.41 -7.79 -5.37
C PRO A 92 -12.51 -7.81 -4.13
N ARG A 93 -12.32 -6.62 -3.53
CA ARG A 93 -11.59 -6.49 -2.27
C ARG A 93 -12.28 -5.52 -1.31
N ALA A 94 -12.22 -5.89 -0.04
CA ALA A 94 -12.58 -5.02 1.07
C ALA A 94 -11.52 -5.15 2.17
N VAL A 95 -11.27 -4.05 2.88
CA VAL A 95 -10.44 -4.02 4.09
C VAL A 95 -11.35 -4.23 5.29
N PHE A 96 -10.95 -5.13 6.19
CA PHE A 96 -11.66 -5.42 7.43
C PHE A 96 -10.77 -5.07 8.62
N LEU A 97 -11.35 -4.41 9.61
CA LEU A 97 -10.63 -3.95 10.81
C LEU A 97 -11.17 -4.68 12.05
N ALA A 98 -10.31 -5.51 12.66
CA ALA A 98 -10.68 -6.32 13.81
C ALA A 98 -10.88 -5.52 15.11
N ARG A 99 -10.17 -4.39 15.27
CA ARG A 99 -10.28 -3.51 16.43
C ARG A 99 -11.27 -2.40 16.15
N ARG A 100 -12.14 -2.10 17.12
CA ARG A 100 -13.12 -1.02 17.05
C ARG A 100 -12.59 0.19 17.81
N LEU A 101 -12.53 1.33 17.13
CA LEU A 101 -12.44 2.66 17.73
C LEU A 101 -13.73 3.42 17.39
N PRO A 102 -14.17 4.40 18.21
CA PRO A 102 -15.26 5.28 17.84
C PRO A 102 -15.02 5.93 16.47
N GLY A 103 -16.04 5.91 15.60
CA GLY A 103 -15.94 6.48 14.24
C GLY A 103 -15.22 5.60 13.20
N LEU A 104 -14.60 4.48 13.62
CA LEU A 104 -13.92 3.55 12.71
C LEU A 104 -14.91 2.55 12.11
N ARG A 105 -15.07 2.60 10.79
CA ARG A 105 -15.86 1.62 10.04
C ARG A 105 -15.16 0.26 10.08
N HIS A 106 -15.94 -0.79 10.28
CA HIS A 106 -15.42 -2.16 10.30
C HIS A 106 -14.99 -2.67 8.91
N ARG A 107 -15.54 -2.08 7.85
CA ARG A 107 -15.35 -2.50 6.46
C ARG A 107 -15.26 -1.29 5.54
N ASP A 108 -14.25 -1.28 4.67
CA ASP A 108 -14.18 -0.38 3.53
C ASP A 108 -14.06 -1.18 2.23
N LEU A 109 -14.84 -0.80 1.23
CA LEU A 109 -14.69 -1.33 -0.12
C LEU A 109 -13.48 -0.68 -0.78
N CYS A 110 -12.66 -1.51 -1.42
CA CYS A 110 -11.59 -1.04 -2.28
C CYS A 110 -12.14 -0.71 -3.67
N LEU A 111 -11.31 -0.06 -4.48
CA LEU A 111 -11.64 0.23 -5.87
C LEU A 111 -12.03 -1.06 -6.63
N PRO A 112 -13.10 -1.02 -7.46
CA PRO A 112 -13.46 -2.14 -8.33
C PRO A 112 -12.26 -2.59 -9.18
N PRO A 113 -12.08 -3.91 -9.36
CA PRO A 113 -10.89 -4.45 -10.02
C PRO A 113 -10.65 -3.83 -11.41
N GLU A 114 -11.69 -3.63 -12.22
CA GLU A 114 -11.61 -3.05 -13.56
C GLU A 114 -10.99 -1.65 -13.61
N ALA A 115 -11.04 -0.89 -12.52
CA ALA A 115 -10.48 0.46 -12.42
C ALA A 115 -9.05 0.47 -11.85
N VAL A 116 -8.56 -0.64 -11.30
CA VAL A 116 -7.26 -0.72 -10.62
C VAL A 116 -6.08 -0.42 -11.56
N PRO A 117 -5.95 -1.01 -12.76
CA PRO A 117 -4.79 -0.75 -13.62
C PRO A 117 -4.64 0.73 -13.99
N ALA A 118 -5.73 1.38 -14.37
CA ALA A 118 -5.73 2.80 -14.71
C ALA A 118 -5.41 3.68 -13.48
N ALA A 119 -5.99 3.35 -12.32
CA ALA A 119 -5.74 4.09 -11.09
C ALA A 119 -4.28 3.95 -10.60
N MET A 120 -3.68 2.77 -10.77
CA MET A 120 -2.27 2.52 -10.46
C MET A 120 -1.34 3.25 -11.43
N ALA A 121 -1.63 3.27 -12.73
CA ALA A 121 -0.86 4.05 -13.70
C ALA A 121 -0.85 5.55 -13.34
N ALA A 122 -2.01 6.09 -12.94
CA ALA A 122 -2.09 7.48 -12.51
C ALA A 122 -1.40 7.73 -11.15
N LEU A 123 -1.47 6.79 -10.20
CA LEU A 123 -0.68 6.89 -8.96
C LEU A 123 0.82 6.82 -9.23
N ALA A 124 1.27 5.98 -10.16
CA ALA A 124 2.67 5.88 -10.56
C ALA A 124 3.18 7.21 -11.13
N ALA A 125 2.40 7.88 -11.98
CA ALA A 125 2.72 9.21 -12.49
C ALA A 125 2.84 10.24 -11.35
N ASP A 126 1.91 10.25 -10.39
CA ASP A 126 1.99 11.13 -9.21
C ASP A 126 3.25 10.87 -8.38
N LEU A 127 3.60 9.59 -8.17
CA LEU A 127 4.80 9.21 -7.43
C LEU A 127 6.07 9.69 -8.14
N HIS A 128 6.16 9.55 -9.46
CA HIS A 128 7.26 10.09 -10.25
C HIS A 128 7.33 11.63 -10.17
N SER A 129 6.19 12.32 -10.22
CA SER A 129 6.15 13.78 -10.06
C SER A 129 6.68 14.19 -8.69
N LEU A 130 6.13 13.60 -7.63
CA LEU A 130 6.54 13.87 -6.25
C LEU A 130 8.03 13.57 -6.03
N TRP A 131 8.53 12.49 -6.62
CA TRP A 131 9.94 12.13 -6.54
C TRP A 131 10.83 13.15 -7.24
N ARG A 132 10.44 13.62 -8.43
CA ARG A 132 11.21 14.60 -9.21
C ARG A 132 11.21 15.97 -8.55
N ASP A 133 10.03 16.48 -8.22
CA ASP A 133 9.81 17.88 -7.87
C ASP A 133 10.43 18.26 -6.53
N ARG A 134 10.63 17.27 -5.63
CA ARG A 134 11.31 17.45 -4.32
C ARG A 134 10.95 18.81 -3.69
N PRO A 135 9.69 19.04 -3.29
CA PRO A 135 9.31 20.32 -2.69
C PRO A 135 10.30 20.67 -1.57
N GLY A 136 11.06 21.75 -1.77
CA GLY A 136 12.30 22.02 -1.03
C GLY A 136 12.08 22.16 0.49
N LEU A 137 13.11 21.84 1.28
CA LEU A 137 13.08 21.77 2.74
C LEU A 137 13.05 23.16 3.45
N THR A 138 12.06 24.02 3.19
CA THR A 138 11.78 25.19 4.05
C THR A 138 10.50 24.95 4.88
N ASP A 139 10.33 25.62 6.03
CA ASP A 139 9.31 25.28 7.05
C ASP A 139 7.84 25.19 6.56
N PRO A 140 7.38 25.97 5.55
CA PRO A 140 6.06 25.75 4.93
C PRO A 140 5.92 24.41 4.19
N TRP A 141 7.03 23.84 3.73
CA TRP A 141 7.06 22.68 2.83
C TRP A 141 7.17 21.34 3.54
N ARG A 142 7.48 21.34 4.85
CA ARG A 142 7.32 20.15 5.69
C ARG A 142 5.86 19.73 5.75
N ALA A 143 4.95 20.69 5.90
CA ALA A 143 3.52 20.42 5.83
C ALA A 143 3.11 19.87 4.46
N ALA A 144 3.62 20.45 3.37
CA ALA A 144 3.36 19.97 2.01
C ALA A 144 3.85 18.53 1.77
N SER A 145 5.02 18.16 2.33
CA SER A 145 5.56 16.80 2.23
C SER A 145 4.64 15.77 2.89
N PHE A 146 4.15 16.04 4.11
CA PHE A 146 3.19 15.16 4.77
C PHE A 146 1.84 15.11 4.06
N THR A 147 1.38 16.22 3.49
CA THR A 147 0.17 16.25 2.64
C THR A 147 0.33 15.35 1.41
N ALA A 148 1.46 15.45 0.71
CA ALA A 148 1.74 14.64 -0.46
C ALA A 148 1.84 13.13 -0.12
N MET A 149 2.57 12.80 0.95
CA MET A 149 2.67 11.42 1.45
C MET A 149 1.31 10.87 1.90
N ALA A 150 0.49 11.69 2.57
CA ALA A 150 -0.86 11.31 2.99
C ALA A 150 -1.76 11.04 1.78
N GLY A 151 -1.72 11.90 0.76
CA GLY A 151 -2.45 11.71 -0.49
C GLY A 151 -2.08 10.43 -1.21
N ALA A 152 -0.78 10.18 -1.39
CA ALA A 152 -0.30 8.96 -2.02
C ALA A 152 -0.70 7.71 -1.19
N THR A 153 -0.60 7.80 0.14
CA THR A 153 -0.97 6.72 1.08
C THR A 153 -2.47 6.41 0.99
N ALA A 154 -3.33 7.41 1.10
CA ALA A 154 -4.77 7.25 1.02
C ALA A 154 -5.20 6.67 -0.33
N ARG A 155 -4.60 7.18 -1.43
CA ARG A 155 -4.87 6.70 -2.79
C ARG A 155 -4.47 5.25 -2.97
N PHE A 156 -3.26 4.86 -2.57
CA PHE A 156 -2.81 3.46 -2.67
C PHE A 156 -3.71 2.50 -1.90
N PHE A 157 -4.07 2.82 -0.65
CA PHE A 157 -4.94 1.96 0.15
C PHE A 157 -6.40 1.92 -0.33
N ALA A 158 -6.88 2.99 -0.97
CA ALA A 158 -8.19 3.01 -1.62
C ALA A 158 -8.21 2.14 -2.89
N ILE A 159 -7.15 2.21 -3.71
CA ILE A 159 -6.98 1.36 -4.90
C ILE A 159 -6.88 -0.12 -4.47
N HIS A 160 -6.03 -0.41 -3.49
CA HIS A 160 -5.75 -1.75 -2.97
C HIS A 160 -5.43 -2.74 -4.11
N PRO A 161 -4.30 -2.51 -4.82
CA PRO A 161 -4.05 -3.13 -6.12
C PRO A 161 -3.86 -4.64 -6.08
N TYR A 162 -3.33 -5.20 -4.98
CA TYR A 162 -3.08 -6.64 -4.84
C TYR A 162 -4.17 -7.32 -4.01
N MET A 163 -4.29 -8.65 -4.10
CA MET A 163 -5.24 -9.40 -3.26
C MET A 163 -4.82 -9.43 -1.78
N ASP A 164 -3.53 -9.58 -1.51
CA ASP A 164 -2.88 -9.44 -0.20
C ASP A 164 -1.53 -8.73 -0.37
N GLY A 165 -0.86 -8.37 0.72
CA GLY A 165 0.50 -7.80 0.66
C GLY A 165 0.58 -6.30 0.40
N ASN A 166 -0.53 -5.61 0.14
CA ASN A 166 -0.57 -4.15 -0.06
C ASN A 166 0.14 -3.38 1.07
N GLY A 167 -0.06 -3.80 2.31
CA GLY A 167 0.61 -3.18 3.45
C GLY A 167 2.14 -3.33 3.42
N HIS A 168 2.67 -4.46 2.98
CA HIS A 168 4.12 -4.69 2.89
C HIS A 168 4.75 -3.81 1.81
N ILE A 169 4.12 -3.75 0.63
CA ILE A 169 4.53 -2.86 -0.45
C ILE A 169 4.57 -1.43 0.04
N TRP A 170 3.48 -0.94 0.62
CA TRP A 170 3.45 0.45 1.07
C TRP A 170 4.45 0.74 2.20
N ARG A 171 4.73 -0.23 3.07
CA ARG A 171 5.74 -0.07 4.12
C ARG A 171 7.18 -0.03 3.60
N LEU A 172 7.44 -0.55 2.41
CA LEU A 172 8.71 -0.38 1.68
C LEU A 172 8.75 0.94 0.91
N THR A 173 7.65 1.31 0.25
CA THR A 173 7.54 2.55 -0.53
C THR A 173 7.67 3.80 0.34
N LEU A 174 6.99 3.83 1.49
CA LEU A 174 6.83 5.06 2.26
C LEU A 174 8.14 5.59 2.87
N PRO A 175 9.04 4.76 3.44
CA PRO A 175 10.37 5.22 3.86
C PRO A 175 11.21 5.78 2.71
N ALA A 176 11.13 5.18 1.51
CA ALA A 176 11.88 5.67 0.35
C ALA A 176 11.37 7.04 -0.10
N LEU A 177 10.05 7.21 -0.11
CA LEU A 177 9.42 8.50 -0.39
C LEU A 177 9.76 9.54 0.68
N ALA A 178 9.70 9.16 1.96
CA ALA A 178 10.08 10.02 3.08
C ALA A 178 11.52 10.51 2.94
N ARG A 179 12.47 9.61 2.67
CA ARG A 179 13.88 9.95 2.47
C ARG A 179 14.08 10.87 1.28
N ARG A 180 13.36 10.66 0.18
CA ARG A 180 13.39 11.55 -0.98
C ARG A 180 12.96 12.98 -0.62
N LEU A 181 12.06 13.12 0.34
CA LEU A 181 11.55 14.38 0.90
C LEU A 181 12.34 14.88 2.13
N GLY A 182 13.54 14.33 2.40
CA GLY A 182 14.39 14.76 3.51
C GLY A 182 13.90 14.34 4.90
N LEU A 183 13.10 13.28 4.98
CA LEU A 183 12.59 12.71 6.22
C LEU A 183 13.19 11.31 6.46
N GLY A 184 13.59 11.05 7.70
CA GLY A 184 13.99 9.73 8.18
C GLY A 184 12.81 8.97 8.78
N ALA A 185 12.81 7.64 8.61
CA ALA A 185 11.85 6.76 9.26
C ALA A 185 12.22 6.54 10.74
N HIS A 186 11.21 6.52 11.60
CA HIS A 186 11.35 6.19 13.02
C HIS A 186 11.82 4.73 13.18
N PRO A 187 12.70 4.40 14.15
CA PRO A 187 13.22 3.04 14.34
C PRO A 187 12.14 1.97 14.55
N GLY A 188 10.97 2.36 15.07
CA GLY A 188 9.81 1.47 15.22
C GLY A 188 9.05 1.17 13.92
N TRP A 189 9.41 1.78 12.79
CA TRP A 189 8.81 1.46 11.49
C TRP A 189 9.29 0.08 11.04
N THR A 190 8.41 -0.92 11.16
CA THR A 190 8.69 -2.30 10.77
C THR A 190 8.04 -2.62 9.43
N LEU A 191 8.70 -3.43 8.60
CA LEU A 191 8.23 -3.77 7.26
C LEU A 191 7.26 -4.95 7.24
N HIS A 192 7.56 -5.99 8.02
CA HIS A 192 6.71 -7.18 8.08
C HIS A 192 5.52 -7.00 9.03
N ARG A 193 5.78 -6.80 10.33
CA ARG A 193 4.73 -6.45 11.28
C ARG A 193 4.23 -5.04 10.99
N ARG A 194 2.93 -4.80 11.16
CA ARG A 194 2.35 -3.47 10.99
C ARG A 194 2.81 -2.58 12.15
N PRO A 195 3.48 -1.43 11.89
CA PRO A 195 4.00 -0.58 12.97
C PRO A 195 2.91 0.30 13.59
N TYR A 196 1.82 0.55 12.88
CA TYR A 196 0.76 1.47 13.29
C TYR A 196 -0.53 0.77 13.76
N GLY A 197 -1.24 1.46 14.66
CA GLY A 197 -2.48 1.02 15.27
C GLY A 197 -3.75 1.39 14.49
N PRO A 198 -4.93 1.17 15.09
CA PRO A 198 -6.23 1.48 14.49
C PRO A 198 -6.44 2.98 14.18
N GLU A 199 -5.68 3.88 14.80
CA GLU A 199 -5.70 5.33 14.55
C GLU A 199 -5.28 5.66 13.11
N PHE A 200 -4.32 4.91 12.56
CA PHE A 200 -3.91 5.06 11.16
C PHE A 200 -5.02 4.63 10.20
N SER A 201 -5.76 3.57 10.55
CA SER A 201 -6.92 3.12 9.78
C SER A 201 -8.07 4.13 9.86
N LEU A 202 -8.28 4.77 11.02
CA LEU A 202 -9.25 5.85 11.15
C LEU A 202 -8.89 7.04 10.26
N ALA A 203 -7.62 7.44 10.28
CA ALA A 203 -7.11 8.53 9.45
C ALA A 203 -7.27 8.25 7.94
N LEU A 204 -7.03 7.00 7.50
CA LEU A 204 -7.31 6.58 6.13
C LEU A 204 -8.79 6.70 5.76
N GLN A 205 -9.68 6.26 6.66
CA GLN A 205 -11.13 6.26 6.42
C GLN A 205 -11.74 7.66 6.34
N TRP A 206 -11.15 8.61 7.06
CA TRP A 206 -11.58 10.00 7.15
C TRP A 206 -10.82 10.92 6.20
N TYR A 207 -9.84 10.41 5.45
CA TYR A 207 -8.95 11.24 4.64
C TYR A 207 -9.67 12.20 3.69
N LYS A 208 -10.81 11.79 3.11
CA LYS A 208 -11.58 12.64 2.19
C LYS A 208 -12.12 13.91 2.86
N ASP A 209 -12.53 13.80 4.11
CA ASP A 209 -13.15 14.89 4.87
C ASP A 209 -12.13 15.62 5.75
N HIS A 210 -11.08 14.91 6.16
CA HIS A 210 -10.07 15.37 7.11
C HIS A 210 -8.64 14.94 6.69
N PRO A 211 -8.11 15.46 5.58
CA PRO A 211 -6.84 15.00 5.00
C PRO A 211 -5.62 15.22 5.90
N THR A 212 -5.68 16.21 6.79
CA THR A 212 -4.60 16.55 7.72
C THR A 212 -4.33 15.45 8.76
N ILE A 213 -5.36 14.70 9.18
CA ILE A 213 -5.24 13.67 10.22
C ILE A 213 -4.25 12.57 9.81
N LEU A 214 -4.30 12.15 8.54
CA LEU A 214 -3.36 11.14 8.03
C LEU A 214 -1.92 11.69 7.98
N GLY A 215 -1.75 12.95 7.59
CA GLY A 215 -0.46 13.64 7.66
C GLY A 215 0.10 13.65 9.10
N ASP A 216 -0.76 13.93 10.09
CA ASP A 216 -0.37 13.92 11.50
C ASP A 216 -0.01 12.52 12.01
N GLN A 217 -0.71 11.47 11.55
CA GLN A 217 -0.30 10.09 11.84
C GLN A 217 1.06 9.77 11.23
N LEU A 218 1.34 10.24 10.01
CA LEU A 218 2.64 10.05 9.37
C LEU A 218 3.78 10.76 10.12
N ARG A 219 3.54 11.94 10.69
CA ARG A 219 4.52 12.67 11.53
C ARG A 219 5.00 11.89 12.75
N ARG A 220 4.23 10.91 13.23
CA ARG A 220 4.64 10.02 14.32
C ARG A 220 5.76 9.07 13.90
N TRP A 221 5.81 8.73 12.61
CA TRP A 221 6.69 7.72 12.04
C TRP A 221 7.80 8.28 11.18
N PHE A 222 7.70 9.52 10.71
CA PHE A 222 8.71 10.15 9.87
C PHE A 222 9.04 11.53 10.42
N ARG A 223 10.34 11.85 10.49
CA ARG A 223 10.86 13.09 11.06
C ARG A 223 11.98 13.63 10.18
N PRO A 224 12.26 14.95 10.19
CA PRO A 224 13.46 15.47 9.55
C PRO A 224 14.69 14.69 10.04
N GLU A 225 15.57 14.29 9.12
CA GLU A 225 16.90 13.80 9.50
C GLU A 225 17.65 14.96 10.19
N PRO A 226 18.38 14.70 11.30
CA PRO A 226 19.18 15.71 11.98
C PRO A 226 20.32 16.24 11.11
#